data_AF-X0YQ37-F1
#
_entry.id   AF-X0YQ37-F1
#
_cell.length_a   1.000
_cell.length_b   1.000
_cell.length_c   1.000
_cell.angle_alpha   90.00
_cell.angle_beta   90.00
_cell.angle_gamma   90.00
#
_symmetry.space_group_name_H-M   'P 1'
#
loop_
_entity.id
_entity.type
_entity.pdbx_description
1 polymer ?
#
loop_
_entity_poly.entity_id
_entity_poly.type
_entity_poly.pdbx_seq_one_letter_code
_entity_poly.pdbx_strand_id
1 'polypeptide(L)'
;MADFLTFENLVSEIKRALKVTKGSKDDLIKAMINMVYLDEIICCDDMYPLYWLMDFDSSLKSVAPSTLSDISQAANGVFTTSAVHGLSVGQIIALFNILGMTELNDQLYVVGSVPLTTTFTLGVNTSTYAAYTSGGNVL
;
A
#
# COMPACT_ATOMS: atom_id res chain seq x y z
N MET A 1 -9.65 3.47 38.34
CA MET A 1 -8.20 3.26 38.16
C MET A 1 -8.11 2.07 37.24
N ALA A 2 -7.66 2.24 36.01
CA ALA A 2 -7.54 1.12 35.08
C ALA A 2 -6.57 0.13 35.71
N ASP A 3 -7.07 -1.05 36.07
CA ASP A 3 -6.24 -2.17 36.50
C ASP A 3 -5.51 -2.61 35.24
N PHE A 4 -4.27 -2.13 35.07
CA PHE A 4 -3.40 -2.57 34.00
C PHE A 4 -3.29 -4.09 34.16
N LEU A 5 -3.75 -4.85 33.17
CA LEU A 5 -3.66 -6.31 33.20
C LEU A 5 -2.19 -6.65 33.41
N THR A 6 -1.83 -7.11 34.62
CA THR A 6 -0.48 -7.55 34.87
C THR A 6 -0.19 -8.73 33.95
N PHE A 7 1.04 -8.83 33.45
CA PHE A 7 1.45 -9.86 32.49
C PHE A 7 1.01 -11.27 32.92
N GLU A 8 1.05 -11.55 34.23
CA GLU A 8 0.63 -12.81 34.82
C GLU A 8 -0.89 -13.08 34.68
N ASN A 9 -1.73 -12.04 34.81
CA ASN A 9 -3.18 -12.16 34.64
C ASN A 9 -3.55 -12.41 33.18
N LEU A 10 -2.84 -11.77 32.25
CA LEU A 10 -2.97 -11.98 30.81
C LEU A 10 -2.63 -13.44 30.44
N VAL A 11 -1.50 -13.94 30.91
CA VAL A 11 -1.04 -15.32 30.66
C VAL A 11 -2.04 -16.36 31.21
N SER A 12 -2.68 -16.09 32.35
CA SER A 12 -3.68 -16.97 32.95
C SER A 12 -4.95 -17.09 32.09
N GLU A 13 -5.51 -15.97 31.64
CA GLU A 13 -6.72 -15.96 30.80
C GLU A 13 -6.49 -16.63 29.43
N ILE A 14 -5.28 -16.47 28.89
CA ILE A 14 -4.88 -17.15 27.65
C ILE A 14 -4.76 -18.66 27.82
N LYS A 15 -4.17 -19.12 28.92
CA LYS A 15 -4.14 -20.56 29.26
C LYS A 15 -5.55 -21.12 29.42
N ARG A 16 -6.50 -20.29 29.86
CA ARG A 16 -7.93 -20.63 29.94
C ARG A 16 -8.55 -20.76 28.55
N ALA A 17 -8.30 -19.81 27.65
CA ALA A 17 -8.78 -19.84 26.27
C ALA A 17 -8.21 -21.03 25.47
N LEU A 18 -6.92 -21.35 25.64
CA LEU A 18 -6.23 -22.51 25.04
C LEU A 18 -6.87 -23.87 25.36
N LYS A 19 -7.55 -24.00 26.51
CA LYS A 19 -8.28 -25.22 26.86
C LYS A 19 -9.61 -25.36 26.12
N VAL A 20 -10.18 -24.25 25.66
CA VAL A 20 -11.55 -24.21 25.09
C VAL A 20 -11.52 -24.36 23.57
N THR A 21 -10.53 -23.79 22.90
CA THR A 21 -10.41 -23.83 21.44
C THR A 21 -9.39 -24.87 20.99
N LYS A 22 -9.85 -25.94 20.34
CA LYS A 22 -9.01 -27.01 19.73
C LYS A 22 -8.16 -26.53 18.52
N GLY A 23 -7.84 -25.25 18.43
CA GLY A 23 -6.97 -24.67 17.39
C GLY A 23 -5.50 -24.88 17.70
N SER A 24 -4.64 -24.86 16.68
CA SER A 24 -3.19 -24.98 16.88
C SER A 24 -2.69 -23.83 17.75
N LYS A 25 -1.86 -24.16 18.76
CA LYS A 25 -1.38 -23.19 19.76
C LYS A 25 -0.67 -22.00 19.13
N ASP A 26 -0.10 -22.20 17.95
CA ASP A 26 0.72 -21.23 17.23
C ASP A 26 -0.11 -20.07 16.63
N ASP A 27 -1.36 -20.33 16.20
CA ASP A 27 -2.19 -19.29 15.58
C ASP A 27 -2.80 -18.34 16.63
N LEU A 28 -3.05 -18.86 17.83
CA LEU A 28 -3.49 -18.05 18.96
C LEU A 28 -2.34 -17.24 19.57
N ILE A 29 -1.12 -17.80 19.62
CA ILE A 29 0.08 -17.05 20.01
C ILE A 29 0.32 -15.87 19.05
N LYS A 30 0.15 -16.08 17.73
CA LYS A 30 0.21 -15.00 16.74
C LYS A 30 -0.87 -13.93 16.95
N ALA A 31 -2.12 -14.32 17.20
CA ALA A 31 -3.21 -13.39 17.46
C ALA A 31 -2.98 -12.55 18.74
N MET A 32 -2.39 -13.15 19.77
CA MET A 32 -2.06 -12.47 21.03
C MET A 32 -0.90 -11.50 20.88
N ILE A 33 0.17 -11.91 20.19
CA ILE A 33 1.27 -11.01 19.83
C ILE A 33 0.69 -9.82 19.06
N ASN A 34 -0.17 -10.07 18.07
CA ASN A 34 -0.79 -9.00 17.31
C ASN A 34 -1.61 -8.03 18.17
N MET A 35 -2.36 -8.52 19.17
CA MET A 35 -3.15 -7.67 20.08
C MET A 35 -2.30 -6.84 21.04
N VAL A 36 -1.20 -7.38 21.58
CA VAL A 36 -0.26 -6.63 22.44
C VAL A 36 0.51 -5.58 21.63
N TYR A 37 0.89 -5.92 20.40
CA TYR A 37 1.56 -5.00 19.48
C TYR A 37 0.65 -3.85 19.05
N LEU A 38 -0.66 -4.09 18.81
CA LEU A 38 -1.61 -3.03 18.45
C LEU A 38 -1.82 -1.99 19.58
N ASP A 39 -1.70 -2.41 20.84
CA ASP A 39 -1.81 -1.50 22.00
C ASP A 39 -0.54 -0.63 22.14
N GLU A 40 0.65 -1.17 21.81
CA GLU A 40 1.90 -0.39 21.70
C GLU A 40 1.91 0.56 20.49
N ILE A 41 1.29 0.16 19.36
CA ILE A 41 1.21 0.96 18.12
C ILE A 41 0.40 2.26 18.30
N ILE A 42 -0.66 2.27 19.13
CA ILE A 42 -1.45 3.49 19.36
C ILE A 42 -0.64 4.54 20.14
N CYS A 43 0.40 4.12 20.89
CA CYS A 43 1.16 5.01 21.77
C CYS A 43 2.45 5.57 21.15
N CYS A 44 2.91 5.05 20.00
CA CYS A 44 4.13 5.46 19.33
C CYS A 44 3.80 5.96 17.91
N ASP A 45 3.91 7.27 17.69
CA ASP A 45 3.51 8.04 16.48
C ASP A 45 4.36 7.76 15.22
N ASP A 46 4.92 6.55 15.11
CA ASP A 46 5.79 6.13 14.02
C ASP A 46 5.17 4.91 13.35
N MET A 47 4.47 5.20 12.26
CA MET A 47 3.83 4.30 11.30
C MET A 47 4.83 3.30 10.67
N TYR A 48 5.38 2.39 11.46
CA TYR A 48 6.16 1.21 11.04
C TYR A 48 5.50 -0.16 11.22
N PRO A 49 4.29 -0.36 11.80
CA PRO A 49 3.79 -1.71 12.05
C PRO A 49 3.19 -2.39 10.82
N LEU A 50 3.01 -1.67 9.71
CA LEU A 50 2.44 -2.23 8.48
C LEU A 50 3.43 -3.11 7.71
N TYR A 51 4.75 -2.96 7.94
CA TYR A 51 5.77 -3.66 7.16
C TYR A 51 5.79 -5.18 7.45
N TRP A 52 5.38 -5.61 8.64
CA TRP A 52 5.35 -7.03 9.01
C TRP A 52 4.04 -7.74 8.64
N LEU A 53 2.91 -7.03 8.63
CA LEU A 53 1.63 -7.58 8.18
C LEU A 53 1.66 -7.92 6.67
N MET A 54 2.38 -7.08 5.92
CA MET A 54 2.68 -7.24 4.51
C MET A 54 3.38 -8.58 4.20
N ASP A 55 4.27 -9.08 5.06
CA ASP A 55 5.02 -10.32 4.80
C ASP A 55 4.22 -11.61 5.08
N PHE A 56 3.11 -11.53 5.83
CA PHE A 56 2.24 -12.68 6.10
C PHE A 56 1.17 -12.89 5.03
N ASP A 57 0.70 -11.80 4.42
CA ASP A 57 -0.22 -11.82 3.29
C ASP A 57 0.23 -10.78 2.25
N SER A 58 0.91 -11.26 1.21
CA SER A 58 1.41 -10.43 0.12
C SER A 58 0.31 -9.80 -0.73
N SER A 59 -0.96 -10.18 -0.53
CA SER A 59 -2.12 -9.52 -1.16
C SER A 59 -2.57 -8.26 -0.42
N LEU A 60 -2.17 -8.13 0.85
CA LEU A 60 -2.39 -6.93 1.69
C LEU A 60 -1.15 -6.03 1.74
N LYS A 61 -0.07 -6.42 1.04
CA LYS A 61 0.93 -5.48 0.57
C LYS A 61 0.22 -4.48 -0.31
N SER A 62 -0.01 -3.26 0.22
CA SER A 62 -0.25 -2.10 -0.63
C SER A 62 0.75 -2.20 -1.77
N VAL A 63 0.27 -2.44 -3.00
CA VAL A 63 1.11 -2.59 -4.18
C VAL A 63 2.09 -1.42 -4.13
N ALA A 64 3.38 -1.72 -4.00
CA ALA A 64 4.37 -0.66 -3.83
C ALA A 64 4.17 0.31 -5.00
N PRO A 65 3.96 1.61 -4.72
CA PRO A 65 3.65 2.54 -5.79
C PRO A 65 4.74 2.51 -6.84
N SER A 66 4.36 2.33 -8.10
CA SER A 66 5.31 2.35 -9.19
C SER A 66 5.73 3.80 -9.42
N THR A 67 7.02 4.09 -9.30
CA THR A 67 7.54 5.44 -9.54
C THR A 67 7.54 5.74 -11.03
N LEU A 68 7.13 6.95 -11.40
CA LEU A 68 7.24 7.45 -12.76
C LEU A 68 8.64 8.01 -12.99
N SER A 69 9.24 7.69 -14.14
CA SER A 69 10.49 8.28 -14.59
C SER A 69 10.26 9.37 -15.62
N ASP A 70 9.20 9.27 -16.43
CA ASP A 70 8.90 10.23 -17.48
C ASP A 70 7.40 10.23 -17.86
N ILE A 71 6.91 11.38 -18.32
CA ILE A 71 5.55 11.55 -18.85
C ILE A 71 5.61 12.40 -20.10
N SER A 72 5.15 11.87 -21.23
CA SER A 72 5.16 12.60 -22.49
C SER A 72 4.03 13.63 -22.57
N GLN A 73 4.34 14.81 -23.12
CA GLN A 73 3.36 15.81 -23.53
C GLN A 73 2.84 15.50 -24.93
N ALA A 74 1.70 14.81 -25.02
CA ALA A 74 1.11 14.43 -26.29
C ALA A 74 -0.41 14.35 -26.22
N ALA A 75 -1.07 14.28 -27.37
CA ALA A 75 -2.52 14.03 -27.45
C ALA A 75 -2.94 12.73 -26.73
N ASN A 76 -2.05 11.74 -26.71
CA ASN A 76 -2.13 10.57 -25.86
C ASN A 76 -0.86 10.50 -25.01
N GLY A 77 -0.94 10.91 -23.74
CA GLY A 77 0.19 10.88 -22.83
C GLY A 77 0.70 9.45 -22.60
N VAL A 78 2.00 9.25 -22.76
CA VAL A 78 2.71 8.01 -22.45
C VAL A 78 3.42 8.18 -21.12
N PHE A 79 3.15 7.27 -20.21
CA PHE A 79 3.68 7.26 -18.85
C PHE A 79 4.73 6.15 -18.77
N THR A 80 5.93 6.50 -18.31
CA THR A 80 7.05 5.57 -18.17
C THR A 80 7.35 5.37 -16.69
N THR A 81 7.39 4.12 -16.25
CA THR A 81 7.73 3.76 -14.87
C THR A 81 9.18 3.32 -14.75
N SER A 82 9.77 3.54 -13.58
CA SER A 82 11.17 3.17 -13.30
C SER A 82 11.37 1.65 -13.18
N ALA A 83 10.30 0.91 -12.88
CA ALA A 83 10.30 -0.54 -12.73
C ALA A 83 9.06 -1.16 -13.42
N VAL A 84 9.02 -2.49 -13.50
CA VAL A 84 7.86 -3.21 -14.05
C VAL A 84 6.63 -2.94 -13.19
N HIS A 85 5.61 -2.32 -13.80
CA HIS A 85 4.46 -1.79 -13.07
C HIS A 85 3.32 -2.81 -12.85
N GLY A 86 3.33 -3.95 -13.56
CA GLY A 86 2.31 -5.01 -13.42
C GLY A 86 0.87 -4.63 -13.83
N LEU A 87 0.64 -3.36 -14.19
CA LEU A 87 -0.65 -2.84 -14.62
C LEU A 87 -1.23 -3.57 -15.84
N SER A 88 -2.56 -3.69 -15.85
CA SER A 88 -3.32 -4.27 -16.96
C SER A 88 -4.27 -3.25 -17.59
N VAL A 89 -4.60 -3.44 -18.87
CA VAL A 89 -5.59 -2.59 -19.58
C VAL A 89 -6.95 -2.67 -18.89
N GLY A 90 -7.57 -1.51 -18.66
CA GLY A 90 -8.85 -1.39 -17.94
C GLY A 90 -8.72 -1.28 -16.42
N GLN A 91 -7.52 -1.36 -15.86
CA GLN A 91 -7.29 -1.14 -14.43
C GLN A 91 -7.48 0.33 -14.07
N ILE A 92 -8.08 0.59 -12.91
CA ILE A 92 -8.18 1.93 -12.33
C ILE A 92 -6.90 2.18 -11.52
N ILE A 93 -6.25 3.30 -11.78
CA ILE A 93 -5.04 3.75 -11.08
C ILE A 93 -5.22 5.16 -10.52
N ALA A 94 -4.45 5.48 -9.48
CA ALA A 94 -4.30 6.82 -8.94
C ALA A 94 -2.89 7.37 -9.23
N LEU A 95 -2.81 8.63 -9.62
CA LEU A 95 -1.55 9.35 -9.80
C LEU A 95 -1.36 10.39 -8.69
N PHE A 96 -0.15 10.45 -8.14
CA PHE A 96 0.18 11.39 -7.06
C PHE A 96 1.67 11.76 -7.06
N ASN A 97 2.01 12.87 -6.40
CA ASN A 97 3.38 13.41 -6.27
C ASN A 97 4.12 13.68 -7.59
N ILE A 98 3.40 13.97 -8.69
CA ILE A 98 3.99 14.39 -9.97
C ILE A 98 4.36 15.87 -9.89
N LEU A 99 5.60 16.22 -10.23
CA LEU A 99 6.04 17.61 -10.38
C LEU A 99 6.04 18.00 -11.86
N GLY A 100 5.57 19.22 -12.15
CA GLY A 100 5.43 19.71 -13.53
C GLY A 100 4.02 19.48 -14.07
N MET A 101 3.58 18.22 -14.25
CA MET A 101 2.20 17.86 -14.63
C MET A 101 1.31 17.64 -13.40
N THR A 102 1.11 18.69 -12.60
CA THR A 102 0.36 18.57 -11.33
C THR A 102 -1.13 18.38 -11.53
N GLU A 103 -1.67 18.69 -12.71
CA GLU A 103 -3.07 18.47 -13.08
C GLU A 103 -3.47 16.98 -13.05
N LEU A 104 -2.48 16.10 -13.12
CA LEU A 104 -2.66 14.66 -13.04
C LEU A 104 -2.74 14.14 -11.60
N ASN A 105 -2.29 14.91 -10.61
CA ASN A 105 -2.28 14.48 -9.21
C ASN A 105 -3.70 14.42 -8.63
N ASP A 106 -3.91 13.49 -7.69
CA ASP A 106 -5.15 13.32 -6.92
C ASP A 106 -6.39 13.00 -7.77
N GLN A 107 -6.16 12.37 -8.92
CA GLN A 107 -7.20 11.91 -9.85
C GLN A 107 -7.08 10.40 -10.11
N LEU A 108 -8.22 9.78 -10.43
CA LEU A 108 -8.30 8.38 -10.84
C LEU A 108 -8.39 8.28 -12.36
N TYR A 109 -7.60 7.37 -12.93
CA TYR A 109 -7.53 7.14 -14.36
C TYR A 109 -7.70 5.66 -14.68
N VAL A 110 -8.18 5.37 -15.89
CA VAL A 110 -8.25 4.00 -16.41
C VAL A 110 -7.09 3.79 -17.36
N VAL A 111 -6.37 2.68 -17.20
CA VAL A 111 -5.28 2.28 -18.09
C VAL A 111 -5.86 1.95 -19.47
N GLY A 112 -5.51 2.76 -20.47
CA GLY A 112 -5.96 2.61 -21.85
C GLY A 112 -5.17 1.56 -22.63
N SER A 113 -3.84 1.60 -22.55
CA SER A 113 -2.98 0.58 -23.17
C SER A 113 -1.68 0.38 -22.39
N VAL A 114 -1.11 -0.82 -22.50
CA VAL A 114 0.17 -1.20 -21.87
C VAL A 114 1.09 -1.74 -22.98
N PRO A 115 1.78 -0.85 -23.73
CA PRO A 115 2.65 -1.27 -24.81
C PRO A 115 3.90 -2.03 -24.33
N LEU A 116 4.45 -1.70 -23.16
CA LEU A 116 5.58 -2.40 -22.54
C LEU A 116 5.31 -2.62 -21.05
N THR A 117 6.12 -3.46 -20.40
CA THR A 117 6.03 -3.71 -18.96
C THR A 117 6.40 -2.51 -18.08
N THR A 118 6.98 -1.47 -18.69
CA THR A 118 7.42 -0.22 -18.04
C THR A 118 6.73 1.02 -18.65
N THR A 119 5.80 0.85 -19.58
CA THR A 119 5.10 1.99 -20.19
C THR A 119 3.61 1.70 -20.35
N PHE A 120 2.80 2.71 -20.06
CA PHE A 120 1.35 2.66 -20.20
C PHE A 120 0.78 3.99 -20.70
N THR A 121 -0.48 3.98 -21.12
CA THR A 121 -1.23 5.17 -21.54
C THR A 121 -2.57 5.24 -20.83
N LEU A 122 -3.08 6.45 -20.60
CA LEU A 122 -4.34 6.69 -19.88
C LEU A 122 -5.47 7.22 -20.78
N GLY A 123 -5.20 7.41 -22.08
CA GLY A 123 -6.15 8.07 -22.98
C GLY A 123 -6.43 9.53 -22.62
N VAL A 124 -5.56 10.13 -21.79
CA VAL A 124 -5.62 11.54 -21.39
C VAL A 124 -4.75 12.36 -22.32
N ASN A 125 -5.27 13.50 -22.75
CA ASN A 125 -4.54 14.47 -23.52
C ASN A 125 -3.69 15.35 -22.61
N THR A 126 -2.39 15.08 -22.57
CA THR A 126 -1.41 15.82 -21.76
C THR A 126 -0.77 16.99 -22.51
N SER A 127 -1.17 17.25 -23.77
CA SER A 127 -0.55 18.30 -24.61
C SER A 127 -0.73 19.73 -24.08
N THR A 128 -1.72 19.96 -23.24
CA THR A 128 -2.00 21.28 -22.64
C THR A 128 -1.48 21.42 -21.21
N TYR A 129 -0.93 20.34 -20.64
CA TYR A 129 -0.42 20.35 -19.27
C TYR A 129 0.99 20.91 -19.22
N ALA A 130 1.41 21.38 -18.05
CA ALA A 130 2.78 21.81 -17.85
C ALA A 130 3.78 20.64 -18.05
N ALA A 131 5.05 20.94 -18.31
CA ALA A 131 6.04 19.91 -18.62
C ALA A 131 6.40 19.11 -17.37
N TYR A 132 6.39 17.79 -17.48
CA TYR A 132 6.84 16.90 -16.41
C TYR A 132 8.29 17.24 -16.04
N THR A 133 8.54 17.34 -14.73
CA THR A 133 9.85 17.70 -14.20
C THR A 133 10.49 16.50 -13.51
N SER A 134 9.80 15.90 -12.53
CA SER A 134 10.27 14.73 -11.79
C SER A 134 9.18 14.16 -10.87
N GLY A 135 9.46 12.99 -10.29
CA GLY A 135 8.60 12.35 -9.29
C GLY A 135 7.44 11.59 -9.92
N GLY A 136 6.35 11.48 -9.19
CA GLY A 136 5.17 10.74 -9.62
C GLY A 136 5.17 9.30 -9.13
N ASN A 137 4.02 8.91 -8.61
CA ASN A 137 3.73 7.57 -8.13
C ASN A 137 2.41 7.10 -8.72
N VAL A 138 2.34 5.80 -8.99
CA VAL A 138 1.16 5.10 -9.51
C VAL A 138 0.72 4.04 -8.51
N LEU A 139 -0.55 4.08 -8.09
CA LEU A 139 -1.22 3.08 -7.25
C LEU A 139 -2.40 2.46 -8.00
#